data_AF-A0AAD7ZPT8-F1
#
_entry.id   AF-A0AAD7ZPT8-F1
#
_cell.length_a   1.000
_cell.length_b   1.000
_cell.length_c   1.000
_cell.angle_alpha   90.00
_cell.angle_beta   90.00
_cell.angle_gamma   90.00
#
_symmetry.space_group_name_H-M   'P 1'
#
loop_
_entity.id
_entity.type
_entity.pdbx_description
1 polymer ?
#
loop_
_entity_poly.entity_id
_entity_poly.type
_entity_poly.pdbx_seq_one_letter_code
_entity_poly.pdbx_strand_id
1 'polypeptide(L)'
;VRLDLKESHFTPGKKNYDRVKRCLTENVQLRMNFLVSWDPPEENVCPSSVAAYLSAKGHKVSLCQPQFTKHVSYNVKVPVLPESDKDTESMLEHMEWLGVLSIGADLEPEDAHNFVNSYECSLETLDMGSCTHLKWTGYFTYNQIHRLFNELRKYVPGRQDIPWLSMYVQGFADSPVSWNLKEHSFYTDGDNNYIIYMKPDGSYLSCSYISSNKRPKSKTKNS
;
A
#
# COMPACT_ATOMS: atom_id res chain seq x y z
N VAL A 1 4.73 -23.45 -1.16
CA VAL A 1 4.03 -24.40 -0.26
C VAL A 1 2.97 -23.62 0.48
N ARG A 2 1.70 -24.06 0.45
CA ARG A 2 0.60 -23.42 1.18
C ARG A 2 0.17 -24.34 2.32
N LEU A 3 0.05 -23.79 3.53
CA LEU A 3 -0.40 -24.49 4.72
C LEU A 3 -1.57 -23.72 5.31
N ASP A 4 -2.74 -24.35 5.40
CA ASP A 4 -3.87 -23.77 6.10
C ASP A 4 -3.86 -24.24 7.56
N LEU A 5 -3.50 -23.32 8.46
CA LEU A 5 -3.38 -23.60 9.89
C LEU A 5 -4.74 -23.77 10.58
N LYS A 6 -5.86 -23.47 9.91
CA LYS A 6 -7.22 -23.58 10.44
C LYS A 6 -7.93 -24.87 10.03
N GLU A 7 -7.35 -25.64 9.11
CA GLU A 7 -7.96 -26.89 8.67
C GLU A 7 -8.06 -27.90 9.81
N SER A 8 -9.18 -28.61 9.86
CA SER A 8 -9.47 -29.55 10.94
C SER A 8 -8.42 -30.63 11.10
N HIS A 9 -7.70 -30.99 10.02
CA HIS A 9 -6.66 -31.99 10.04
C HIS A 9 -5.27 -31.44 10.41
N PHE A 10 -5.14 -30.12 10.57
CA PHE A 10 -3.92 -29.42 10.99
C PHE A 10 -3.95 -29.06 12.49
N THR A 11 -4.40 -29.99 13.33
CA THR A 11 -4.43 -29.84 14.79
C THR A 11 -3.35 -30.70 15.44
N PRO A 12 -2.85 -30.33 16.64
CA PRO A 12 -1.88 -31.13 17.38
C PRO A 12 -2.30 -32.60 17.51
N GLY A 13 -1.34 -33.52 17.27
CA GLY A 13 -1.55 -34.97 17.31
C GLY A 13 -2.08 -35.59 16.00
N LYS A 14 -2.37 -34.79 14.97
CA LYS A 14 -2.70 -35.30 13.63
C LYS A 14 -1.46 -35.40 12.75
N LYS A 15 -1.45 -36.42 11.89
CA LYS A 15 -0.33 -36.75 10.99
C LYS A 15 0.21 -35.54 10.20
N ASN A 16 -0.68 -34.68 9.69
CA ASN A 16 -0.27 -33.53 8.88
C ASN A 16 0.43 -32.46 9.71
N TYR A 17 -0.13 -32.13 10.89
CA TYR A 17 0.49 -31.21 11.84
C TYR A 17 1.86 -31.72 12.30
N ASP A 18 1.93 -32.99 12.73
CA ASP A 18 3.16 -33.57 13.27
C ASP A 18 4.25 -33.68 12.19
N ARG A 19 3.87 -34.00 10.95
CA ARG A 19 4.79 -34.03 9.81
C ARG A 19 5.38 -32.64 9.54
N VAL A 20 4.55 -31.59 9.48
CA VAL A 20 5.03 -30.24 9.21
C VAL A 20 5.91 -29.73 10.35
N LYS A 21 5.48 -29.93 11.60
CA LYS A 21 6.27 -29.59 12.78
C LYS A 21 7.65 -30.25 12.72
N ARG A 22 7.69 -31.56 12.49
CA ARG A 22 8.95 -32.32 12.36
C ARG A 22 9.85 -31.77 11.25
N CYS A 23 9.29 -31.51 10.07
CA CYS A 23 10.07 -30.92 8.98
C CYS A 23 10.68 -29.56 9.37
N LEU A 24 9.88 -28.67 9.98
CA LEU A 24 10.35 -27.34 10.37
C LEU A 24 11.40 -27.39 11.49
N THR A 25 11.30 -28.34 12.42
CA THR A 25 12.24 -28.46 13.55
C THR A 25 13.51 -29.24 13.23
N GLU A 26 13.41 -30.33 12.46
CA GLU A 26 14.51 -31.27 12.24
C GLU A 26 15.20 -31.08 10.89
N ASN A 27 14.44 -30.74 9.84
CA ASN A 27 14.94 -30.83 8.47
C ASN A 27 15.33 -29.49 7.85
N VAL A 28 14.59 -28.41 8.14
CA VAL A 28 14.75 -27.13 7.40
C VAL A 28 15.56 -26.09 8.19
N GLN A 29 15.68 -26.22 9.52
CA GLN A 29 16.43 -25.29 10.40
C GLN A 29 16.31 -23.79 9.99
N LEU A 30 15.08 -23.33 9.76
CA LEU A 30 14.85 -21.96 9.29
C LEU A 30 15.13 -20.94 10.40
N ARG A 31 16.02 -19.99 10.11
CA ARG A 31 16.23 -18.79 10.92
C ARG A 31 16.03 -17.57 10.05
N MET A 32 15.04 -16.75 10.37
CA MET A 32 14.74 -15.53 9.65
C MET A 32 14.15 -14.48 10.60
N ASN A 33 14.21 -13.23 10.16
CA ASN A 33 13.59 -12.11 10.87
C ASN A 33 12.14 -11.96 10.39
N PHE A 34 11.23 -11.67 11.32
CA PHE A 34 9.82 -11.46 11.02
C PHE A 34 9.40 -10.06 11.44
N LEU A 35 8.65 -9.39 10.56
CA LEU A 35 7.80 -8.28 10.96
C LEU A 35 6.50 -8.86 11.50
N VAL A 36 6.10 -8.44 12.69
CA VAL A 36 4.88 -8.90 13.35
C VAL A 36 4.04 -7.69 13.70
N SER A 37 2.81 -7.70 13.21
CA SER A 37 1.75 -6.80 13.67
C SER A 37 0.53 -7.66 13.97
N TRP A 38 -0.21 -7.28 15.00
CA TRP A 38 -1.30 -8.07 15.52
C TRP A 38 -2.43 -7.15 15.96
N ASP A 39 -3.61 -7.42 15.40
CA ASP A 39 -4.87 -6.86 15.88
C ASP A 39 -5.47 -7.88 16.85
N PRO A 40 -5.49 -7.59 18.17
CA PRO A 40 -6.07 -8.50 19.15
C PRO A 40 -7.55 -8.72 18.87
N PRO A 41 -8.06 -9.95 19.02
CA PRO A 41 -9.48 -10.24 18.80
C PRO A 41 -10.38 -9.65 19.89
N GLU A 42 -9.83 -9.41 21.08
CA GLU A 42 -10.53 -8.86 22.25
C GLU A 42 -9.90 -7.53 22.64
N GLU A 43 -10.73 -6.53 23.01
CA GLU A 43 -10.29 -5.16 23.32
C GLU A 43 -9.44 -5.07 24.60
N ASN A 44 -9.60 -6.02 25.52
CA ASN A 44 -8.86 -6.10 26.78
C ASN A 44 -7.43 -6.63 26.59
N VAL A 45 -7.07 -7.14 25.41
CA VAL A 45 -5.74 -7.68 25.17
C VAL A 45 -4.85 -6.61 24.55
N CYS A 46 -3.73 -6.33 25.21
CA CYS A 46 -2.78 -5.34 24.72
C CYS A 46 -2.10 -5.83 23.41
N PRO A 47 -2.11 -5.03 22.33
CA PRO A 47 -1.43 -5.38 21.08
C PRO A 47 0.06 -5.71 21.23
N SER A 48 0.73 -5.14 22.24
CA SER A 48 2.14 -5.43 22.52
C SER A 48 2.37 -6.77 23.23
N SER A 49 1.33 -7.50 23.64
CA SER A 49 1.50 -8.78 24.34
C SER A 49 2.13 -9.86 23.46
N VAL A 50 2.00 -9.77 22.13
CA VAL A 50 2.73 -10.62 21.17
C VAL A 50 4.25 -10.45 21.30
N ALA A 51 4.72 -9.22 21.55
CA ALA A 51 6.14 -8.96 21.75
C ALA A 51 6.65 -9.59 23.06
N ALA A 52 5.85 -9.48 24.14
CA ALA A 52 6.16 -10.11 25.42
C ALA A 52 6.20 -11.64 25.31
N TYR A 53 5.25 -12.24 24.59
CA TYR A 53 5.22 -13.68 24.34
C TYR A 53 6.49 -14.17 23.61
N LEU A 54 6.89 -13.48 22.53
CA LEU A 54 8.07 -13.85 21.76
C LEU A 54 9.37 -13.66 22.57
N SER A 55 9.44 -12.59 23.37
CA SER A 55 10.58 -12.36 24.26
C SER A 55 10.69 -13.45 25.34
N ALA A 56 9.57 -13.87 25.94
CA ALA A 56 9.53 -14.97 26.91
C ALA A 56 9.95 -16.32 26.31
N LYS A 57 9.85 -16.49 24.99
CA LYS A 57 10.35 -17.66 24.24
C LYS A 57 11.84 -17.56 23.87
N GLY A 58 12.53 -16.50 24.30
CA GLY A 58 13.96 -16.29 24.06
C GLY A 58 14.27 -15.65 22.70
N HIS A 59 13.29 -15.09 22.00
CA HIS A 59 13.53 -14.37 20.75
C HIS A 59 13.93 -12.91 21.01
N LYS A 60 14.81 -12.37 20.17
CA LYS A 60 15.12 -10.94 20.16
C LYS A 60 13.95 -10.19 19.53
N VAL A 61 13.33 -9.28 20.28
CA VAL A 61 12.20 -8.48 19.83
C VAL A 61 12.56 -7.01 19.93
N SER A 62 12.22 -6.24 18.90
CA SER A 62 12.38 -4.79 18.86
C SER A 62 11.10 -4.14 18.37
N LEU A 63 10.68 -3.06 19.01
CA LEU A 63 9.56 -2.26 18.54
C LEU A 63 9.98 -1.47 17.30
N CYS A 64 9.24 -1.62 16.21
CA CYS A 64 9.41 -0.83 15.00
C CYS A 64 8.38 0.30 15.00
N GLN A 65 8.82 1.55 15.10
CA GLN A 65 7.93 2.71 15.02
C GLN A 65 7.76 3.14 13.56
N PRO A 66 6.53 3.40 13.10
CA PRO A 66 6.32 4.00 11.79
C PRO A 66 6.98 5.36 11.70
N GLN A 67 7.62 5.64 10.57
CA GLN A 67 8.15 6.96 10.25
C GLN A 67 7.02 7.82 9.72
N PHE A 68 7.01 9.11 10.09
CA PHE A 68 6.06 10.09 9.61
C PHE A 68 6.80 11.27 8.99
N THR A 69 6.32 11.71 7.84
CA THR A 69 6.79 12.91 7.15
C THR A 69 5.59 13.73 6.70
N LYS A 70 5.74 15.05 6.78
CA LYS A 70 4.76 16.02 6.32
C LYS A 70 5.47 17.00 5.39
N HIS A 71 4.89 17.20 4.22
CA HIS A 71 5.30 18.23 3.29
C HIS A 71 4.11 19.15 3.01
N VAL A 72 4.36 20.46 2.92
CA VAL A 72 3.35 21.44 2.52
C VAL A 72 3.93 22.21 1.34
N SER A 73 3.27 22.12 0.21
CA SER A 73 3.55 22.90 -0.99
C SER A 73 2.58 24.06 -1.05
N TYR A 74 3.05 25.24 -1.46
CA TYR A 74 2.24 26.46 -1.54
C TYR A 74 2.05 26.86 -3.00
N ASN A 75 0.95 27.57 -3.29
CA ASN A 75 0.61 28.05 -4.63
C ASN A 75 0.65 26.91 -5.67
N VAL A 76 -0.04 25.81 -5.36
CA VAL A 76 0.00 24.59 -6.17
C VAL A 76 -1.20 24.57 -7.10
N LYS A 77 -0.96 24.29 -8.38
CA LYS A 77 -2.01 23.93 -9.33
C LYS A 77 -2.41 22.47 -9.14
N VAL A 78 -3.60 22.27 -8.59
CA VAL A 78 -4.14 20.94 -8.26
C VAL A 78 -5.10 20.51 -9.37
N PRO A 79 -4.92 19.32 -9.98
CA PRO A 79 -5.78 18.89 -11.08
C PRO A 79 -7.21 18.65 -10.63
N VAL A 80 -8.16 18.92 -11.52
CA VAL A 80 -9.60 18.67 -11.30
C VAL A 80 -9.86 17.19 -11.47
N LEU A 81 -10.31 16.54 -10.39
CA LEU A 81 -10.65 15.13 -10.40
C LEU A 81 -11.79 14.85 -11.39
N PRO A 82 -11.65 13.92 -12.35
CA PRO A 82 -12.68 13.67 -13.34
C PRO A 82 -13.94 13.08 -12.70
N GLU A 83 -15.03 13.12 -13.45
CA GLU A 83 -16.33 12.69 -12.96
C GLU A 83 -16.44 11.17 -12.79
N SER A 84 -15.73 10.40 -13.61
CA SER A 84 -15.79 8.93 -13.62
C SER A 84 -14.40 8.31 -13.69
N ASP A 85 -14.25 7.17 -13.00
CA ASP A 85 -13.14 6.23 -13.10
C ASP A 85 -12.95 5.59 -14.49
N LYS A 86 -13.92 5.75 -15.40
CA LYS A 86 -13.82 5.28 -16.79
C LYS A 86 -12.91 6.15 -17.66
N ASP A 87 -12.64 7.38 -17.23
CA ASP A 87 -11.67 8.25 -17.89
C ASP A 87 -10.26 7.83 -17.48
N THR A 88 -9.76 6.77 -18.11
CA THR A 88 -8.49 6.15 -17.73
C THR A 88 -7.29 7.03 -18.02
N GLU A 89 -7.35 7.89 -19.04
CA GLU A 89 -6.25 8.78 -19.41
C GLU A 89 -6.10 9.88 -18.35
N SER A 90 -7.20 10.56 -18.02
CA SER A 90 -7.18 11.57 -16.95
C SER A 90 -6.83 10.97 -15.59
N MET A 91 -7.24 9.73 -15.31
CA MET A 91 -6.83 9.00 -14.10
C MET A 91 -5.33 8.74 -14.05
N LEU A 92 -4.71 8.35 -15.16
CA LEU A 92 -3.26 8.11 -15.23
C LEU A 92 -2.47 9.40 -15.02
N GLU A 93 -2.90 10.49 -15.66
CA GLU A 93 -2.27 11.79 -15.47
C GLU A 93 -2.39 12.29 -14.02
N HIS A 94 -3.54 12.09 -13.36
CA HIS A 94 -3.69 12.37 -11.92
C HIS A 94 -2.71 11.58 -11.06
N MET A 95 -2.47 10.32 -11.41
CA MET A 95 -1.52 9.48 -10.69
C MET A 95 -0.09 9.95 -10.87
N GLU A 96 0.27 10.37 -12.09
CA GLU A 96 1.58 10.93 -12.37
C GLU A 96 1.81 12.21 -11.56
N TRP A 97 0.82 13.12 -11.56
CA TRP A 97 0.83 14.32 -10.73
C TRP A 97 1.04 14.01 -9.24
N LEU A 98 0.31 13.03 -8.70
CA LEU A 98 0.49 12.57 -7.31
C LEU A 98 1.89 11.98 -7.08
N GLY A 99 2.45 11.29 -8.06
CA GLY A 99 3.80 10.75 -8.03
C GLY A 99 4.86 11.86 -7.91
N VAL A 100 4.77 12.88 -8.77
CA VAL A 100 5.66 14.06 -8.76
C VAL A 100 5.55 14.81 -7.42
N LEU A 101 4.33 15.06 -6.95
CA LEU A 101 4.08 15.66 -5.63
C LEU A 101 4.69 14.82 -4.50
N SER A 102 4.59 13.49 -4.58
CA SER A 102 5.02 12.57 -3.53
C SER A 102 6.53 12.52 -3.35
N ILE A 103 7.30 12.72 -4.42
CA ILE A 103 8.77 12.81 -4.38
C ILE A 103 9.28 14.22 -4.12
N GLY A 104 8.38 15.22 -4.03
CA GLY A 104 8.75 16.62 -3.85
C GLY A 104 9.44 17.22 -5.07
N ALA A 105 9.17 16.70 -6.27
CA ALA A 105 9.63 17.29 -7.50
C ALA A 105 8.79 18.52 -7.84
N ASP A 106 9.33 19.36 -8.71
CA ASP A 106 8.66 20.58 -9.15
C ASP A 106 7.44 20.23 -10.02
N LEU A 107 6.29 20.82 -9.71
CA LEU A 107 5.04 20.62 -10.45
C LEU A 107 4.88 21.66 -11.57
N GLU A 108 5.65 22.75 -11.53
CA GLU A 108 5.62 23.83 -12.53
C GLU A 108 7.05 24.32 -12.81
N PRO A 109 7.85 23.55 -13.59
CA PRO A 109 9.19 23.99 -13.93
C PRO A 109 9.15 25.35 -14.66
N GLU A 110 9.87 26.34 -14.14
CA GLU A 110 9.90 27.71 -14.68
C GLU A 110 10.46 27.81 -16.12
N ASP A 111 11.19 26.80 -16.57
CA ASP A 111 11.84 26.76 -17.88
C ASP A 111 11.51 25.45 -18.62
N ALA A 112 10.80 25.57 -19.74
CA ALA A 112 10.46 24.44 -20.62
C ALA A 112 11.69 23.78 -21.28
N HIS A 113 12.88 24.38 -21.15
CA HIS A 113 14.16 23.82 -21.55
C HIS A 113 14.98 23.28 -20.39
N ASN A 114 14.40 23.18 -19.19
CA ASN A 114 15.06 22.60 -18.03
C ASN A 114 15.25 21.09 -18.22
N PHE A 115 16.51 20.67 -18.40
CA PHE A 115 16.88 19.26 -18.50
C PHE A 115 16.61 18.46 -17.21
N VAL A 116 16.31 19.14 -16.09
CA VAL A 116 16.08 18.52 -14.78
C VAL A 116 14.64 18.03 -14.62
N ASN A 117 13.65 18.71 -15.22
CA ASN A 117 12.24 18.35 -15.10
C ASN A 117 11.44 18.82 -16.32
N SER A 118 10.84 17.86 -17.04
CA SER A 118 9.98 18.09 -18.19
C SER A 118 8.53 17.68 -17.92
N TYR A 119 8.15 17.51 -16.66
CA TYR A 119 6.78 17.16 -16.29
C TYR A 119 5.86 18.36 -16.56
N GLU A 120 4.77 18.11 -17.29
CA GLU A 120 3.70 19.06 -17.52
C GLU A 120 2.36 18.36 -17.27
N CYS A 121 1.55 18.91 -16.36
CA CYS A 121 0.22 18.37 -16.11
C CYS A 121 -0.74 18.79 -17.22
N SER A 122 -1.28 17.80 -17.95
CA SER A 122 -2.19 18.03 -19.09
C SER A 122 -3.65 18.30 -18.69
N LEU A 123 -3.97 18.21 -17.39
CA LEU A 123 -5.32 18.35 -16.87
C LEU A 123 -5.70 19.81 -16.58
N GLU A 124 -7.01 20.07 -16.54
CA GLU A 124 -7.51 21.30 -15.94
C GLU A 124 -7.11 21.36 -14.46
N THR A 125 -6.64 22.52 -14.01
CA THR A 125 -6.13 22.71 -12.65
C THR A 125 -6.85 23.84 -11.92
N LEU A 126 -6.83 23.75 -10.59
CA LEU A 126 -7.31 24.76 -9.66
C LEU A 126 -6.13 25.34 -8.89
N ASP A 127 -6.09 26.67 -8.78
CA ASP A 127 -5.09 27.35 -7.96
C ASP A 127 -5.40 27.15 -6.47
N MET A 128 -4.54 26.40 -5.78
CA MET A 128 -4.66 26.13 -4.36
C MET A 128 -3.56 26.82 -3.58
N GLY A 129 -3.94 27.58 -2.54
CA GLY A 129 -2.97 28.27 -1.68
C GLY A 129 -1.99 27.30 -0.99
N SER A 130 -2.45 26.10 -0.64
CA SER A 130 -1.58 25.05 -0.11
C SER A 130 -2.09 23.65 -0.41
N CYS A 131 -1.16 22.72 -0.68
CA CYS A 131 -1.37 21.28 -0.73
C CYS A 131 -0.53 20.60 0.35
N THR A 132 -1.14 19.74 1.17
CA THR A 132 -0.44 19.01 2.24
C THR A 132 -0.31 17.54 1.88
N HIS A 133 0.93 17.05 1.83
CA HIS A 133 1.25 15.64 1.65
C HIS A 133 1.69 15.04 3.00
N LEU A 134 0.98 14.00 3.45
CA LEU A 134 1.26 13.28 4.68
C LEU A 134 1.67 11.84 4.33
N LYS A 135 2.87 11.44 4.73
CA LYS A 135 3.41 10.12 4.42
C LYS A 135 3.80 9.40 5.70
N TRP A 136 3.26 8.19 5.87
CA TRP A 136 3.66 7.24 6.89
C TRP A 136 4.33 6.03 6.25
N THR A 137 5.43 5.56 6.84
CA THR A 137 6.16 4.38 6.37
C THR A 137 6.38 3.42 7.52
N GLY A 138 5.89 2.19 7.38
CA GLY A 138 5.88 1.19 8.45
C GLY A 138 5.10 -0.06 8.07
N TYR A 139 4.88 -0.93 9.05
CA TYR A 139 4.13 -2.17 8.88
C TYR A 139 2.72 -2.01 9.47
N PHE A 140 1.73 -1.80 8.60
CA PHE A 140 0.35 -1.51 8.99
C PHE A 140 -0.57 -2.70 8.77
N THR A 141 -1.52 -2.89 9.68
CA THR A 141 -2.60 -3.87 9.48
C THR A 141 -3.69 -3.32 8.58
N TYR A 142 -4.47 -4.21 7.97
CA TYR A 142 -5.66 -3.82 7.23
C TYR A 142 -6.61 -2.97 8.09
N ASN A 143 -6.80 -3.33 9.36
CA ASN A 143 -7.70 -2.61 10.25
C ASN A 143 -7.24 -1.18 10.51
N GLN A 144 -5.94 -0.94 10.63
CA GLN A 144 -5.39 0.41 10.78
C GLN A 144 -5.66 1.27 9.52
N ILE A 145 -5.38 0.72 8.33
CA ILE A 145 -5.64 1.42 7.07
C ILE A 145 -7.14 1.65 6.86
N HIS A 146 -7.98 0.68 7.21
CA HIS A 146 -9.43 0.80 7.09
C HIS A 146 -10.00 1.84 8.06
N ARG A 147 -9.48 1.93 9.29
CA ARG A 147 -9.84 3.00 10.23
C ARG A 147 -9.46 4.37 9.68
N LEU A 148 -8.25 4.53 9.13
CA LEU A 148 -7.82 5.78 8.48
C LEU A 148 -8.78 6.17 7.35
N PHE A 149 -9.10 5.23 6.46
CA PHE A 149 -10.08 5.44 5.39
C PHE A 149 -11.43 5.94 5.92
N ASN A 150 -11.96 5.30 6.97
CA ASN A 150 -13.24 5.68 7.56
C ASN A 150 -13.21 7.09 8.19
N GLU A 151 -12.11 7.47 8.84
CA GLU A 151 -11.96 8.81 9.40
C GLU A 151 -11.83 9.88 8.30
N LEU A 152 -11.07 9.59 7.23
CA LEU A 152 -10.98 10.49 6.06
C LEU A 152 -12.34 10.68 5.39
N ARG A 153 -13.13 9.61 5.26
CA ARG A 153 -14.48 9.67 4.68
C ARG A 153 -15.44 10.54 5.50
N LYS A 154 -15.26 10.62 6.82
CA LYS A 154 -16.03 11.53 7.68
C LYS A 154 -15.50 12.97 7.60
N TYR A 155 -14.19 13.12 7.39
CA TYR A 155 -13.52 14.42 7.36
C TYR A 155 -13.84 15.24 6.11
N VAL A 156 -13.81 14.61 4.93
CA VAL A 156 -13.88 15.31 3.62
C VAL A 156 -15.21 16.04 3.38
N PRO A 157 -16.41 15.47 3.67
CA PRO A 157 -17.67 16.15 3.37
C PRO A 157 -17.93 17.46 4.13
N GLY A 158 -17.16 17.73 5.20
CA GLY A 158 -17.23 18.98 5.94
C GLY A 158 -16.30 20.08 5.44
N ARG A 159 -15.58 19.87 4.32
CA ARG A 159 -14.50 20.75 3.84
C ARG A 159 -14.81 21.28 2.45
N GLN A 160 -15.32 22.51 2.39
CA GLN A 160 -15.63 23.21 1.14
C GLN A 160 -14.37 23.78 0.45
N ASP A 161 -13.28 23.90 1.21
CA ASP A 161 -11.97 24.39 0.77
C ASP A 161 -11.08 23.30 0.17
N ILE A 162 -11.52 22.04 0.19
CA ILE A 162 -10.75 20.90 -0.31
C ILE A 162 -11.46 20.36 -1.56
N PRO A 163 -10.88 20.47 -2.77
CA PRO A 163 -11.54 19.95 -3.97
C PRO A 163 -11.65 18.42 -3.94
N TRP A 164 -10.64 17.75 -3.40
CA TRP A 164 -10.61 16.31 -3.17
C TRP A 164 -9.46 15.95 -2.22
N LEU A 165 -9.51 14.73 -1.67
CA LEU A 165 -8.45 14.13 -0.86
C LEU A 165 -8.03 12.79 -1.44
N SER A 166 -6.73 12.54 -1.59
CA SER A 166 -6.20 11.24 -2.02
C SER A 166 -5.60 10.45 -0.85
N MET A 167 -5.92 9.16 -0.80
CA MET A 167 -5.25 8.18 0.05
C MET A 167 -4.54 7.15 -0.84
N TYR A 168 -3.21 7.18 -0.85
CA TYR A 168 -2.37 6.21 -1.53
C TYR A 168 -1.82 5.19 -0.54
N VAL A 169 -1.94 3.91 -0.88
CA VAL A 169 -1.39 2.81 -0.08
C VAL A 169 -0.48 1.98 -0.96
N GLN A 170 0.80 1.92 -0.58
CA GLN A 170 1.81 1.10 -1.21
C GLN A 170 2.02 -0.19 -0.40
N GLY A 171 1.97 -1.34 -1.08
CA GLY A 171 2.25 -2.63 -0.49
C GLY A 171 3.75 -2.95 -0.39
N PHE A 172 4.08 -4.12 0.17
CA PHE A 172 5.45 -4.63 0.19
C PHE A 172 5.77 -5.35 -1.14
N ALA A 173 6.89 -4.98 -1.76
CA ALA A 173 7.38 -5.60 -3.00
C ALA A 173 7.71 -7.09 -2.82
N ASP A 174 8.11 -7.51 -1.61
CA ASP A 174 8.51 -8.87 -1.26
C ASP A 174 7.38 -9.73 -0.67
N SER A 175 6.12 -9.30 -0.79
CA SER A 175 4.99 -10.12 -0.37
C SER A 175 4.88 -11.38 -1.25
N PRO A 176 4.80 -12.60 -0.68
CA PRO A 176 4.73 -13.82 -1.49
C PRO A 176 3.37 -14.04 -2.15
N VAL A 177 2.29 -13.53 -1.53
CA VAL A 177 0.91 -13.64 -2.03
C VAL A 177 0.16 -12.35 -1.70
N SER A 178 -0.66 -11.86 -2.62
CA SER A 178 -1.52 -10.69 -2.39
C SER A 178 -2.95 -10.89 -2.91
N TRP A 179 -3.57 -9.85 -3.47
CA TRP A 179 -4.96 -9.76 -3.88
C TRP A 179 -5.44 -11.07 -4.51
N ASN A 180 -6.53 -11.60 -3.95
CA ASN A 180 -7.17 -12.84 -4.42
C ASN A 180 -6.24 -14.07 -4.48
N LEU A 181 -5.28 -14.17 -3.56
CA LEU A 181 -4.37 -15.32 -3.45
C LEU A 181 -3.46 -15.52 -4.68
N LYS A 182 -3.20 -14.47 -5.44
CA LYS A 182 -2.26 -14.54 -6.57
C LYS A 182 -0.82 -14.47 -6.06
N GLU A 183 -0.02 -15.45 -6.46
CA GLU A 183 1.43 -15.49 -6.17
C GLU A 183 2.13 -14.33 -6.90
N HIS A 184 3.05 -13.67 -6.21
CA HIS A 184 3.87 -12.62 -6.80
C HIS A 184 4.93 -13.22 -7.72
N SER A 185 5.12 -12.63 -8.90
CA SER A 185 6.26 -12.95 -9.76
C SER A 185 7.45 -12.08 -9.41
N PHE A 186 8.58 -12.71 -9.12
CA PHE A 186 9.88 -12.12 -8.78
C PHE A 186 10.47 -11.14 -9.83
N TYR A 187 9.90 -11.03 -11.04
CA TYR A 187 10.55 -10.41 -12.19
C TYR A 187 10.13 -8.96 -12.51
N THR A 188 9.00 -8.49 -11.98
CA THR A 188 8.52 -7.10 -12.15
C THR A 188 7.79 -6.72 -10.88
N ASP A 189 8.19 -5.61 -10.24
CA ASP A 189 7.79 -5.19 -8.90
C ASP A 189 6.37 -5.61 -8.52
N GLY A 190 6.29 -6.36 -7.41
CA GLY A 190 5.08 -6.97 -6.85
C GLY A 190 4.21 -5.97 -6.08
N ASP A 191 4.23 -4.71 -6.48
CA ASP A 191 3.65 -3.64 -5.68
C ASP A 191 2.12 -3.64 -5.75
N ASN A 192 1.50 -3.94 -4.61
CA ASN A 192 0.06 -3.89 -4.43
C ASN A 192 -0.37 -2.48 -4.05
N ASN A 193 -0.57 -1.66 -5.05
CA ASN A 193 -0.79 -0.24 -4.85
C ASN A 193 -2.22 0.12 -5.21
N TYR A 194 -2.83 0.97 -4.38
CA TYR A 194 -4.12 1.55 -4.70
C TYR A 194 -4.21 2.99 -4.22
N ILE A 195 -4.98 3.77 -4.96
CA ILE A 195 -5.27 5.17 -4.67
C ILE A 195 -6.78 5.29 -4.52
N ILE A 196 -7.21 6.00 -3.49
CA ILE A 196 -8.62 6.36 -3.31
C ILE A 196 -8.71 7.88 -3.30
N TYR A 197 -9.52 8.43 -4.19
CA TYR A 197 -9.84 9.84 -4.23
C TYR A 197 -11.21 10.06 -3.61
N MET A 198 -11.32 10.99 -2.67
CA MET A 198 -12.57 11.32 -1.96
C MET A 198 -12.98 12.75 -2.28
N LYS A 199 -14.25 12.94 -2.64
CA LYS A 199 -14.84 14.25 -2.96
C LYS A 199 -15.67 14.79 -1.78
N PRO A 200 -15.85 16.12 -1.65
CA PRO A 200 -16.69 16.74 -0.62
C PRO A 200 -18.17 16.31 -0.65
N ASP A 201 -18.67 15.82 -1.79
CA ASP A 201 -20.02 15.26 -1.89
C ASP A 201 -20.16 13.86 -1.25
N GLY A 202 -19.06 13.30 -0.73
CA GLY A 202 -19.01 11.98 -0.11
C GLY A 202 -18.82 10.81 -1.10
N SER A 203 -18.75 11.10 -2.41
CA SER A 203 -18.36 10.13 -3.43
C SER A 203 -16.85 9.86 -3.37
N TYR A 204 -16.44 8.71 -3.92
CA TYR A 204 -15.03 8.37 -4.05
C TYR A 204 -14.78 7.60 -5.34
N LEU A 205 -13.57 7.76 -5.88
CA LEU A 205 -13.03 6.97 -6.97
C LEU A 205 -11.90 6.10 -6.42
N SER A 206 -11.75 4.88 -6.92
CA SER A 206 -10.65 4.00 -6.55
C SER A 206 -9.91 3.51 -7.78
N CYS A 207 -8.59 3.48 -7.67
CA CYS A 207 -7.72 2.95 -8.69
C CYS A 207 -6.77 1.94 -8.06
N SER A 208 -6.54 0.83 -8.74
CA SER A 208 -5.63 -0.22 -8.26
C SER A 208 -4.65 -0.60 -9.36
N TYR A 209 -3.40 -0.80 -8.96
CA TYR A 209 -2.36 -1.33 -9.84
C TYR A 209 -2.29 -2.83 -9.64
N ILE A 210 -2.36 -3.55 -10.76
CA ILE A 210 -2.06 -4.97 -10.80
C ILE A 210 -0.84 -5.12 -11.70
N SER A 211 0.33 -5.33 -11.10
CA SER A 211 1.53 -5.70 -11.84
C SER A 211 1.23 -6.95 -12.69
N SER A 212 1.57 -6.89 -13.98
CA SER A 212 1.01 -7.81 -14.97
C SER A 212 1.56 -9.23 -14.80
N ASN A 213 0.67 -10.23 -14.72
CA ASN A 213 1.01 -11.65 -14.69
C ASN A 213 1.55 -12.21 -16.03
N LYS A 214 2.00 -11.38 -16.97
CA LYS A 214 2.38 -11.87 -18.30
C LYS A 214 3.86 -12.24 -18.35
N ARG A 215 4.15 -13.54 -18.27
CA ARG A 215 5.40 -14.10 -18.80
C ARG A 215 5.58 -13.59 -20.24
N PRO A 216 6.76 -13.10 -20.64
CA PRO A 216 7.07 -12.85 -22.04
C PRO A 216 6.87 -14.15 -22.81
N LYS A 217 5.86 -14.21 -23.68
CA LYS A 217 5.74 -15.30 -24.64
C LYS A 217 6.63 -14.95 -25.82
N SER A 218 7.88 -15.41 -25.81
CA SER A 218 8.67 -15.51 -27.04
C SER A 218 8.00 -16.58 -27.92
N LYS A 219 7.18 -16.15 -28.88
CA LYS A 219 6.81 -17.01 -30.01
C LYS A 219 7.78 -16.72 -31.14
N THR A 220 8.92 -17.40 -31.13
CA THR A 220 9.68 -17.65 -32.36
C THR A 220 8.87 -18.67 -33.15
N LYS A 221 8.15 -18.23 -34.18
CA LYS A 221 7.69 -19.16 -35.21
C LYS A 221 8.83 -19.32 -36.20
N ASN A 222 9.54 -20.44 -36.10
CA ASN A 222 10.33 -20.99 -37.19
C ASN A 222 9.48 -22.04 -37.90
N SER A 223 9.24 -21.77 -39.19
CA SER A 223 8.89 -22.65 -40.32
C SER A 223 7.83 -21.96 -41.17
#